data_AF-A0A6B2IA80-F1
#
_entry.id   AF-A0A6B2IA80-F1
#
_cell.length_a   1.000
_cell.length_b   1.000
_cell.length_c   1.000
_cell.angle_alpha   90.00
_cell.angle_beta   90.00
_cell.angle_gamma   90.00
#
_symmetry.space_group_name_H-M   'P 1'
#
loop_
_entity.id
_entity.type
_entity.pdbx_description
1 polymer ?
#
loop_
_entity_poly.entity_id
_entity_poly.type
_entity_poly.pdbx_seq_one_letter_code
_entity_poly.pdbx_strand_id
1 'polypeptide(L)'
;YGMIQASTYDNEANLPDDYISSLYESYPPQLISAYLRGQFVNLTSGAVYPDFDRVLNHTDEEIKKGEPLLIGMDFNVLKMAAVVYVI
;
A
#
# COMPACT_ATOMS: atom_id res chain seq x y z
N TYR A 1 6.79 30.44 -17.47
CA TYR A 1 6.38 29.50 -16.41
C TYR A 1 7.43 28.40 -16.31
N GLY A 2 7.86 28.06 -15.10
CA GLY A 2 8.89 27.03 -14.84
C GLY A 2 8.36 25.96 -13.89
N MET A 3 8.86 24.74 -14.00
CA MET A 3 8.58 23.64 -13.08
C MET A 3 9.39 23.85 -11.80
N ILE A 4 8.75 23.78 -10.64
CA ILE A 4 9.41 23.74 -9.33
C ILE A 4 9.16 22.36 -8.74
N GLN A 5 10.23 21.70 -8.33
CA GLN A 5 10.20 20.41 -7.65
C GLN A 5 10.79 20.62 -6.26
N ALA A 6 9.99 20.35 -5.23
CA ALA A 6 10.41 20.50 -3.83
C ALA A 6 10.60 19.12 -3.22
N SER A 7 11.80 18.84 -2.72
CA SER A 7 12.10 17.60 -2.03
C SER A 7 11.79 17.74 -0.54
N THR A 8 11.35 16.66 0.10
CA THR A 8 11.23 16.59 1.56
C THR A 8 12.58 16.84 2.25
N TYR A 9 13.69 16.45 1.62
CA TYR A 9 15.04 16.74 2.11
C TYR A 9 15.33 18.25 2.20
N ASP A 10 14.71 19.07 1.35
CA ASP A 10 14.87 20.54 1.40
C ASP A 10 14.27 21.15 2.69
N ASN A 11 13.41 20.40 3.39
CA ASN A 11 12.76 20.79 4.63
C ASN A 11 13.18 19.94 5.84
N GLU A 12 14.24 19.14 5.73
CA GLU A 12 14.69 18.20 6.75
C GLU A 12 14.89 18.86 8.12
N ALA A 13 15.44 20.07 8.17
CA ALA A 13 15.67 20.82 9.41
C ALA A 13 14.38 21.17 10.20
N ASN A 14 13.20 21.09 9.57
CA ASN A 14 11.91 21.34 10.21
C ASN A 14 11.11 20.05 10.45
N LEU A 15 11.70 18.88 10.17
CA LEU A 15 11.07 17.58 10.31
C LEU A 15 11.68 16.81 11.49
N PRO A 16 10.93 15.88 12.09
CA PRO A 16 11.50 14.93 13.04
C PRO A 16 12.65 14.12 12.42
N ASP A 17 13.68 13.81 13.21
CA ASP A 17 14.88 13.09 12.76
C ASP A 17 14.59 11.72 12.13
N ASP A 18 13.48 11.08 12.51
CA ASP A 18 13.04 9.77 12.03
C ASP A 18 12.03 9.84 10.87
N TYR A 19 11.59 11.03 10.49
CA TYR A 19 10.50 11.21 9.53
C TYR A 19 10.83 10.63 8.15
N ILE A 20 12.02 10.94 7.62
CA ILE A 20 12.42 10.45 6.29
C ILE A 20 12.64 8.93 6.31
N SER A 21 13.25 8.40 7.37
CA SER A 21 13.49 6.97 7.54
C SER A 21 12.18 6.17 7.67
N SER A 22 11.22 6.67 8.44
CA SER A 22 9.90 6.02 8.60
C SER A 22 9.11 5.96 7.28
N LEU A 23 9.31 6.93 6.38
CA LEU A 23 8.72 6.88 5.04
C LEU A 23 9.29 5.70 4.23
N TYR A 24 10.60 5.41 4.31
CA TYR A 24 11.23 4.27 3.62
C TYR A 24 10.71 2.93 4.11
N GLU A 25 10.32 2.85 5.38
CA GLU A 25 9.73 1.63 5.95
C GLU A 25 8.25 1.47 5.56
N SER A 26 7.54 2.58 5.39
CA SER A 26 6.09 2.59 5.18
C SER A 26 5.67 2.47 3.71
N TYR A 27 6.54 2.86 2.77
CA TYR A 27 6.19 2.96 1.35
C TYR A 27 7.07 2.09 0.45
N PRO A 28 6.48 1.46 -0.58
CA PRO A 28 7.23 0.80 -1.64
C PRO A 28 8.24 1.77 -2.30
N PRO A 29 9.40 1.28 -2.76
CA PRO A 29 10.47 2.11 -3.34
C PRO A 29 10.04 3.00 -4.50
N GLN A 30 8.99 2.61 -5.24
CA GLN A 30 8.46 3.38 -6.35
C GLN A 30 7.63 4.58 -5.88
N LEU A 31 6.82 4.42 -4.82
CA LEU A 31 5.98 5.50 -4.28
C LEU A 31 6.82 6.50 -3.48
N ILE A 32 7.82 6.03 -2.75
CA ILE A 32 8.61 6.92 -1.90
C ILE A 32 9.40 7.97 -2.69
N SER A 33 9.81 7.65 -3.92
CA SER A 33 10.51 8.60 -4.77
C SER A 33 9.61 9.78 -5.17
N ALA A 34 8.30 9.57 -5.31
CA ALA A 34 7.37 10.69 -5.49
C ALA A 34 7.25 11.53 -4.22
N TYR A 35 7.04 10.88 -3.07
CA TYR A 35 6.84 11.57 -1.80
C TYR A 35 8.07 12.36 -1.34
N LEU A 36 9.26 11.76 -1.42
CA LEU A 36 10.49 12.39 -0.92
C LEU A 36 11.11 13.36 -1.92
N ARG A 37 11.05 13.07 -3.22
CA ARG A 37 11.77 13.85 -4.23
C ARG A 37 10.85 14.73 -5.07
N GLY A 38 9.54 14.71 -4.86
CA GLY A 38 8.59 15.46 -5.68
C GLY A 38 8.59 14.99 -7.15
N GLN A 39 8.99 13.74 -7.40
CA GLN A 39 9.07 13.18 -8.73
C GLN A 39 7.68 12.74 -9.21
N PHE A 40 7.37 12.99 -10.48
CA PHE A 40 6.26 12.33 -11.15
C PHE A 40 6.65 10.89 -11.46
N VAL A 41 6.58 10.02 -10.44
CA VAL A 41 6.75 8.59 -10.66
C VAL A 41 5.52 8.06 -11.40
N ASN A 42 5.77 7.22 -12.39
CA ASN A 42 4.78 6.70 -13.31
C ASN A 42 3.57 6.08 -12.58
N LEU A 43 2.41 6.72 -12.70
CA LEU A 43 1.07 6.16 -12.47
C LEU A 43 0.67 5.15 -13.58
N THR A 44 1.58 4.91 -14.54
CA THR A 44 1.34 4.03 -15.67
C THR A 44 1.48 2.58 -15.25
N SER A 45 0.34 1.92 -15.02
CA SER A 45 0.18 0.46 -15.11
C SER A 45 1.16 -0.35 -14.26
N GLY A 46 0.87 -0.43 -12.96
CA GLY A 46 1.37 -1.45 -12.05
C GLY A 46 0.21 -1.90 -11.17
N ALA A 47 0.20 -3.16 -10.73
CA ALA A 47 -0.86 -3.68 -9.88
C ALA A 47 -1.15 -2.70 -8.71
N VAL A 48 -2.43 -2.47 -8.40
CA VAL A 48 -2.87 -1.63 -7.27
C VAL A 48 -2.18 -2.04 -5.96
N TYR A 49 -1.80 -3.33 -5.87
CA TYR A 49 -1.02 -3.93 -4.80
C TYR A 49 0.31 -4.47 -5.37
N PRO A 50 1.38 -3.65 -5.45
CA PRO A 50 2.64 -4.06 -6.07
C PRO A 50 3.38 -5.15 -5.29
N ASP A 51 3.17 -5.21 -3.97
CA ASP A 51 3.81 -6.18 -3.09
C ASP A 51 2.99 -7.45 -2.89
N PHE A 52 1.79 -7.54 -3.48
CA PHE A 52 0.97 -8.75 -3.41
C PHE A 52 1.50 -9.79 -4.39
N ASP A 53 1.97 -10.90 -3.84
CA ASP A 53 2.39 -12.08 -4.59
C ASP A 53 1.45 -13.24 -4.28
N ARG A 54 0.84 -13.81 -5.33
CA ARG A 54 -0.16 -14.88 -5.20
C ARG A 54 0.38 -16.16 -4.57
N VAL A 55 1.69 -16.39 -4.57
CA VAL A 55 2.33 -17.56 -3.98
C VAL A 55 2.77 -17.25 -2.56
N LEU A 56 3.44 -16.12 -2.33
CA LEU A 56 3.94 -15.74 -1.00
C LEU A 56 2.82 -15.36 -0.02
N ASN A 57 1.72 -14.81 -0.53
CA ASN A 57 0.57 -14.41 0.28
C ASN A 57 -0.58 -15.43 0.23
N HIS A 58 -0.35 -16.62 -0.32
CA HIS A 58 -1.32 -17.71 -0.28
C HIS A 58 -1.30 -18.41 1.09
N THR A 59 -2.45 -18.96 1.47
CA THR A 59 -2.58 -19.83 2.64
C THR A 59 -3.48 -21.02 2.30
N ASP A 60 -3.15 -22.18 2.83
CA ASP A 60 -3.95 -23.41 2.75
C ASP A 60 -4.73 -23.67 4.07
N GLU A 61 -4.87 -22.64 4.92
CA GLU A 61 -5.58 -22.79 6.19
C GLU A 61 -7.04 -23.20 5.97
N GLU A 62 -7.48 -24.20 6.75
CA GLU A 62 -8.84 -24.73 6.70
C GLU A 62 -9.61 -24.36 7.95
N ILE A 63 -10.93 -24.31 7.82
CA ILE A 63 -11.80 -23.94 8.93
C ILE A 63 -11.70 -24.92 10.10
N LYS A 64 -11.54 -24.43 11.33
CA LYS A 64 -11.58 -25.25 12.55
C LYS A 64 -12.96 -25.16 13.21
N LYS A 65 -13.40 -26.29 13.77
CA LYS A 65 -14.70 -26.37 14.44
C LYS A 65 -14.76 -25.38 15.62
N GLY A 66 -15.73 -24.48 15.57
CA GLY A 66 -16.00 -23.51 16.64
C GLY A 66 -15.23 -22.20 16.51
N GLU A 67 -14.44 -22.00 15.45
CA GLU A 67 -13.80 -20.72 15.19
C GLU A 67 -14.81 -19.72 14.59
N PRO A 68 -14.68 -18.42 14.92
CA PRO A 68 -15.44 -17.37 14.26
C PRO A 68 -14.86 -17.09 12.88
N LEU A 69 -15.69 -17.14 11.84
CA LEU A 69 -15.31 -16.70 10.50
C LEU A 69 -15.51 -15.19 10.36
N LEU A 70 -14.52 -14.51 9.81
CA LEU A 70 -14.64 -13.10 9.44
C LEU A 70 -15.08 -13.01 7.98
N ILE A 71 -16.24 -12.40 7.73
CA ILE A 71 -16.83 -12.30 6.40
C ILE A 71 -16.93 -10.83 6.01
N GLY A 72 -16.19 -10.46 4.97
CA GLY A 72 -16.29 -9.17 4.31
C GLY A 72 -17.22 -9.27 3.11
N MET A 73 -18.12 -8.30 2.93
CA MET A 73 -19.04 -8.24 1.80
C MET A 73 -18.97 -6.87 1.13
N ASP A 74 -18.66 -6.87 -0.16
CA ASP A 74 -18.72 -5.70 -1.01
C ASP A 74 -20.11 -5.62 -1.68
N PHE A 75 -20.93 -4.72 -1.16
CA PHE A 75 -22.30 -4.51 -1.63
C PHE A 75 -22.32 -3.53 -2.81
N ASN A 76 -22.76 -4.02 -3.96
CA ASN A 76 -22.93 -3.23 -5.18
C ASN A 76 -24.34 -3.42 -5.75
N VAL A 77 -24.77 -2.50 -6.63
CA VAL A 77 -26.09 -2.56 -7.30
C VAL A 77 -26.19 -3.76 -8.26
N LEU A 78 -25.06 -4.24 -8.79
CA LEU A 78 -25.00 -5.36 -9.72
C LEU A 78 -24.39 -6.60 -9.04
N LYS A 79 -23.16 -6.97 -9.42
CA LYS A 79 -22.47 -8.13 -8.85
C LYS A 79 -21.88 -7.76 -7.51
N MET A 80 -22.18 -8.57 -6.50
CA MET A 80 -21.58 -8.47 -5.18
C MET A 80 -20.48 -9.51 -5.03
N ALA A 81 -19.51 -9.25 -4.15
CA ALA A 81 -18.43 -10.17 -3.84
C ALA A 81 -18.27 -10.29 -2.31
N ALA A 82 -18.11 -11.52 -1.84
CA ALA A 82 -17.80 -11.79 -0.44
C ALA A 82 -16.43 -12.48 -0.32
N VAL A 83 -15.72 -12.16 0.74
CA VAL A 83 -14.47 -12.84 1.14
C VAL A 83 -14.67 -13.41 2.54
N VAL A 84 -14.30 -14.67 2.70
CA VAL A 84 -14.27 -15.35 3.99
C VAL A 84 -12.81 -15.48 4.39
N TYR A 85 -12.43 -14.92 5.54
CA TYR A 85 -11.11 -15.08 6.10
C TYR A 85 -11.10 -16.29 7.03
N VAL A 86 -10.18 -17.20 6.75
CA VAL A 86 -9.79 -18.31 7.63
C VAL A 86 -8.42 -17.93 8.21
N ILE A 87 -8.29 -17.96 9.52
CA ILE A 87 -7.11 -17.50 10.28
C ILE A 87 -6.50 -18.65 11.06
#